data_AF-A0A6I4NKN8-F1
#
_entry.id   AF-A0A6I4NKN8-F1
#
_cell.length_a   1.000
_cell.length_b   1.000
_cell.length_c   1.000
_cell.angle_alpha   90.00
_cell.angle_beta   90.00
_cell.angle_gamma   90.00
#
_symmetry.space_group_name_H-M   'P 1'
#
loop_
_entity.id
_entity.type
_entity.pdbx_description
1 polymer ?
#
loop_
_entity_poly.entity_id
_entity_poly.type
_entity_poly.pdbx_seq_one_letter_code
_entity_poly.pdbx_strand_id
1 'polypeptide(L)'
;MTIKQIEAIGNFLTYYRTDLIYINQFQKFKAGKISPEEYIQKNPGSFYSFLIEYRVVRNFPKGTVNKLLYETSLWIKSSESNNVDLFAEKLAETVTNKKVMASMASKILFLNNPWEIIPMDSLARKTLNQKENKYSVYKNKLTGFGNENELIFENSLNYTNSLTNIIHTEFNDLKDLKLICKNRIIDKVLWTMGK
;
A
#
# COMPACT_ATOMS: atom_id res chain seq x y z
N MET A 1 3.13 -23.12 -13.69
CA MET A 1 3.20 -21.68 -13.42
C MET A 1 2.95 -20.94 -14.73
N THR A 2 2.04 -19.96 -14.75
CA THR A 2 1.74 -19.18 -15.97
C THR A 2 2.71 -18.02 -16.15
N ILE A 3 2.82 -17.45 -17.37
CA ILE A 3 3.67 -16.27 -17.62
C ILE A 3 3.28 -15.11 -16.68
N LYS A 4 1.97 -14.85 -16.50
CA LYS A 4 1.48 -13.83 -15.58
C LYS A 4 1.88 -14.09 -14.13
N GLN A 5 1.94 -15.35 -13.70
CA GLN A 5 2.42 -15.69 -12.35
C GLN A 5 3.92 -15.41 -12.21
N ILE A 6 4.73 -15.77 -13.22
CA ILE A 6 6.18 -15.48 -13.22
C ILE A 6 6.43 -13.98 -13.13
N GLU A 7 5.73 -13.19 -13.95
CA GLU A 7 5.83 -11.73 -13.92
C GLU A 7 5.39 -11.13 -12.58
N ALA A 8 4.28 -11.63 -12.00
CA ALA A 8 3.83 -11.20 -10.68
C ALA A 8 4.86 -11.51 -9.58
N ILE A 9 5.46 -12.70 -9.60
CA ILE A 9 6.54 -13.09 -8.69
C ILE A 9 7.76 -12.18 -8.87
N GLY A 10 8.17 -11.91 -10.12
CA GLY A 10 9.28 -11.00 -10.40
C GLY A 10 9.03 -9.58 -9.86
N ASN A 11 7.83 -9.04 -10.09
CA ASN A 11 7.43 -7.75 -9.53
C ASN A 11 7.41 -7.80 -8.00
N PHE A 12 6.91 -8.89 -7.40
CA PHE A 12 6.88 -9.05 -5.94
C PHE A 12 8.29 -9.05 -5.36
N LEU A 13 9.19 -9.88 -5.86
CA LEU A 13 10.58 -9.95 -5.37
C LEU A 13 11.33 -8.62 -5.56
N THR A 14 11.03 -7.87 -6.62
CA THR A 14 11.64 -6.56 -6.87
C THR A 14 11.26 -5.52 -5.82
N TYR A 15 9.99 -5.49 -5.39
CA TYR A 15 9.47 -4.40 -4.56
C TYR A 15 9.28 -4.78 -3.09
N TYR A 16 9.17 -6.06 -2.74
CA TYR A 16 8.71 -6.49 -1.42
C TYR A 16 9.56 -5.95 -0.27
N ARG A 17 10.89 -5.99 -0.39
CA ARG A 17 11.80 -5.42 0.62
C ARG A 17 11.56 -3.93 0.80
N THR A 18 11.42 -3.18 -0.30
CA THR A 18 11.16 -1.74 -0.26
C THR A 18 9.79 -1.42 0.34
N ASP A 19 8.76 -2.20 0.01
CA ASP A 19 7.43 -2.10 0.62
C ASP A 19 7.52 -2.25 2.16
N LEU A 20 8.30 -3.22 2.65
CA LEU A 20 8.53 -3.41 4.09
C LEU A 20 9.33 -2.26 4.73
N ILE A 21 10.29 -1.66 4.01
CA ILE A 21 10.98 -0.45 4.48
C ILE A 21 9.97 0.65 4.74
N TYR A 22 9.08 0.93 3.79
CA TYR A 22 8.06 1.97 3.95
C TYR A 22 7.11 1.70 5.10
N ILE A 23 6.62 0.45 5.22
CA ILE A 23 5.77 0.04 6.34
C ILE A 23 6.53 0.26 7.67
N ASN A 24 7.76 -0.23 7.79
CA ASN A 24 8.54 -0.13 9.03
C ASN A 24 8.79 1.33 9.44
N GLN A 25 9.18 2.19 8.49
CA GLN A 25 9.40 3.61 8.78
C GLN A 25 8.10 4.30 9.18
N PHE A 26 6.97 3.95 8.56
CA PHE A 26 5.67 4.49 8.97
C PHE A 26 5.28 4.06 10.38
N GLN A 27 5.52 2.80 10.76
CA GLN A 27 5.26 2.32 12.11
C GLN A 27 6.17 3.00 13.15
N LYS A 28 7.44 3.25 12.81
CA LYS A 28 8.36 4.04 13.65
C LYS A 28 7.89 5.48 13.82
N PHE A 29 7.45 6.13 12.74
CA PHE A 29 6.83 7.45 12.79
C PHE A 29 5.59 7.47 13.69
N LYS A 30 4.67 6.51 13.51
CA LYS A 30 3.46 6.36 14.34
C LYS A 30 3.79 6.18 15.83
N ALA A 31 4.89 5.49 16.13
CA ALA A 31 5.40 5.29 17.49
C ALA A 31 6.21 6.49 18.03
N GLY A 32 6.36 7.58 17.27
CA GLY A 32 7.12 8.77 17.67
C GLY A 32 8.65 8.59 17.64
N LYS A 33 9.14 7.53 16.97
CA LYS A 33 10.59 7.26 16.84
C LYS A 33 11.27 8.03 15.72
N ILE A 34 10.49 8.67 14.84
CA ILE A 34 10.95 9.49 13.71
C ILE A 34 10.14 10.77 13.75
N SER A 35 10.80 11.93 13.63
CA SER A 35 10.10 13.21 13.62
C SER A 35 9.39 13.44 12.27
N PRO A 36 8.31 14.23 12.24
CA PRO A 36 7.69 14.65 10.97
C PRO A 36 8.69 15.31 10.01
N GLU A 37 9.62 16.12 10.53
CA GLU A 37 10.61 16.86 9.76
C GLU A 37 11.61 15.93 9.08
N GLU A 38 12.04 14.87 9.77
CA GLU A 38 12.89 13.82 9.21
C GLU A 38 12.12 13.00 8.17
N TYR A 39 10.87 12.63 8.48
CA TYR A 39 10.09 11.70 7.65
C TYR A 39 9.63 12.28 6.30
N ILE A 40 9.64 13.60 6.14
CA ILE A 40 9.34 14.27 4.85
C ILE A 40 10.59 14.58 4.00
N GLN A 41 11.80 14.28 4.49
CA GLN A 41 13.01 14.48 3.70
C GLN A 41 13.10 13.48 2.54
N LYS A 42 13.88 13.78 1.51
CA LYS A 42 14.05 12.90 0.34
C LYS A 42 15.00 11.72 0.60
N ASN A 43 14.87 11.07 1.75
CA ASN A 43 15.71 9.95 2.15
C ASN A 43 15.02 8.62 1.82
N PRO A 44 15.76 7.52 1.57
CA PRO A 44 15.17 6.21 1.35
C PRO A 44 14.25 5.78 2.52
N GLY A 45 13.06 5.29 2.18
CA GLY A 45 12.06 4.86 3.17
C GLY A 45 11.23 5.99 3.78
N SER A 46 11.48 7.24 3.43
CA SER A 46 10.71 8.38 3.93
C SER A 46 9.30 8.44 3.34
N PHE A 47 8.42 9.22 3.96
CA PHE A 47 7.09 9.48 3.41
C PHE A 47 7.19 10.15 2.05
N TYR A 48 8.16 11.05 1.86
CA TYR A 48 8.37 11.71 0.58
C TYR A 48 8.80 10.73 -0.52
N SER A 49 9.76 9.84 -0.24
CA SER A 49 10.21 8.86 -1.25
C SER A 49 9.11 7.85 -1.58
N PHE A 50 8.34 7.42 -0.56
CA PHE A 50 7.14 6.60 -0.74
C PHE A 50 6.15 7.25 -1.73
N LEU A 51 5.83 8.52 -1.50
CA LEU A 51 4.86 9.25 -2.31
C LEU A 51 5.27 9.36 -3.78
N ILE A 52 6.57 9.45 -4.06
CA ILE A 52 7.12 9.42 -5.42
C ILE A 52 7.03 8.02 -6.02
N GLU A 53 7.53 7.00 -5.31
CA GLU A 53 7.63 5.63 -5.82
C GLU A 53 6.25 5.03 -6.12
N TYR A 54 5.29 5.23 -5.22
CA TYR A 54 3.89 4.82 -5.41
C TYR A 54 3.10 5.74 -6.35
N ARG A 55 3.78 6.74 -6.94
CA ARG A 55 3.22 7.74 -7.86
C ARG A 55 1.98 8.42 -7.28
N VAL A 56 1.96 8.62 -5.97
CA VAL A 56 0.91 9.35 -5.25
C VAL A 56 1.02 10.83 -5.60
N VAL A 57 2.25 11.33 -5.70
CA VAL A 57 2.55 12.74 -5.94
C VAL A 57 3.33 12.85 -7.23
N ARG A 58 2.74 13.50 -8.24
CA ARG A 58 3.48 13.91 -9.45
C ARG A 58 3.74 15.42 -9.47
N ASN A 59 2.79 16.24 -9.02
CA ASN A 59 2.82 17.70 -9.18
C ASN A 59 2.19 18.45 -7.97
N PHE A 60 2.51 18.08 -6.72
CA PHE A 60 1.98 18.86 -5.60
C PHE A 60 2.73 20.18 -5.39
N PRO A 61 2.02 21.27 -5.05
CA PRO A 61 2.64 22.51 -4.59
C PRO A 61 3.58 22.30 -3.40
N LYS A 62 4.49 23.26 -3.21
CA LYS A 62 5.37 23.28 -2.03
C LYS A 62 4.52 23.26 -0.76
N GLY A 63 4.88 22.41 0.21
CA GLY A 63 4.19 22.29 1.51
C GLY A 63 3.02 21.29 1.54
N THR A 64 2.55 20.78 0.39
CA THR A 64 1.45 19.79 0.39
C THR A 64 1.84 18.47 1.03
N VAL A 65 3.11 18.04 0.92
CA VAL A 65 3.57 16.80 1.58
C VAL A 65 3.49 16.92 3.10
N ASN A 66 3.89 18.07 3.66
CA ASN A 66 3.78 18.35 5.08
C ASN A 66 2.32 18.31 5.53
N LYS A 67 1.43 18.98 4.77
CA LYS A 67 -0.01 18.98 5.05
C LYS A 67 -0.59 17.56 4.99
N LEU A 68 -0.22 16.79 3.96
CA LEU A 68 -0.68 15.41 3.81
C LEU A 68 -0.20 14.52 4.97
N LEU A 69 1.06 14.63 5.38
CA LEU A 69 1.58 13.90 6.53
C LEU A 69 0.86 14.31 7.82
N TYR A 70 0.61 15.60 8.01
CA TYR A 70 -0.15 16.12 9.14
C TYR A 70 -1.57 15.54 9.20
N GLU A 71 -2.35 15.64 8.12
CA GLU A 71 -3.70 15.06 8.04
C GLU A 71 -3.67 13.54 8.25
N THR A 72 -2.68 12.85 7.68
CA THR A 72 -2.49 11.41 7.90
C THR A 72 -2.23 11.09 9.37
N SER A 73 -1.38 11.87 10.05
CA SER A 73 -1.03 11.66 11.45
C SER A 73 -2.21 11.86 12.41
N LEU A 74 -3.13 12.77 12.08
CA LEU A 74 -4.39 12.95 12.78
C LEU A 74 -5.34 11.78 12.50
N TRP A 75 -5.46 11.38 11.23
CA TRP A 75 -6.37 10.32 10.81
C TRP A 75 -6.06 8.98 11.47
N ILE A 76 -4.79 8.57 11.50
CA ILE A 76 -4.39 7.27 12.05
C ILE A 76 -4.59 7.15 13.57
N LYS A 77 -4.89 8.26 14.25
CA LYS A 77 -5.24 8.30 15.68
C LYS A 77 -6.75 8.31 15.93
N SER A 78 -7.57 8.39 14.88
CA SER A 78 -9.03 8.37 14.98
C SER A 78 -9.59 6.95 15.05
N SER A 79 -10.87 6.84 15.43
CA SER A 79 -11.62 5.56 15.39
C SER A 79 -11.77 4.99 13.97
N GLU A 80 -11.71 5.86 12.95
CA GLU A 80 -11.87 5.51 11.53
C GLU A 80 -10.52 5.33 10.81
N SER A 81 -9.44 5.08 11.55
CA SER A 81 -8.06 5.04 11.03
C SER A 81 -7.81 4.09 9.85
N ASN A 82 -8.70 3.12 9.64
CA ASN A 82 -8.63 2.14 8.53
C ASN A 82 -9.66 2.40 7.42
N ASN A 83 -10.51 3.41 7.56
CA ASN A 83 -11.56 3.72 6.60
C ASN A 83 -11.02 4.56 5.43
N VAL A 84 -10.65 3.88 4.35
CA VAL A 84 -10.05 4.50 3.16
C VAL A 84 -10.97 5.51 2.49
N ASP A 85 -12.27 5.22 2.41
CA ASP A 85 -13.22 6.10 1.71
C ASP A 85 -13.41 7.41 2.45
N LEU A 86 -13.64 7.36 3.78
CA LEU A 86 -13.74 8.58 4.58
C LEU A 86 -12.42 9.36 4.61
N PHE A 87 -11.28 8.67 4.62
CA PHE A 87 -9.99 9.36 4.52
C PHE A 87 -9.83 10.06 3.16
N ALA A 88 -10.28 9.45 2.07
CA ALA A 88 -10.25 10.07 0.75
C ALA A 88 -11.13 11.32 0.67
N GLU A 89 -12.28 11.32 1.34
CA GLU A 89 -13.16 12.49 1.49
C GLU A 89 -12.48 13.59 2.31
N LYS A 90 -11.89 13.24 3.46
CA LYS A 90 -11.13 14.19 4.29
C LYS A 90 -9.98 14.85 3.54
N LEU A 91 -9.24 14.08 2.75
CA LEU A 91 -8.16 14.61 1.91
C LEU A 91 -8.70 15.47 0.76
N ALA A 92 -9.91 15.20 0.25
CA ALA A 92 -10.56 16.06 -0.74
C ALA A 92 -10.79 17.48 -0.20
N GLU A 93 -11.23 17.59 1.04
CA GLU A 93 -11.48 18.88 1.69
C GLU A 93 -10.20 19.67 1.95
N THR A 94 -9.11 18.97 2.28
CA THR A 94 -7.92 19.60 2.88
C THR A 94 -6.71 19.62 1.95
N VAL A 95 -6.53 18.62 1.07
CA VAL A 95 -5.28 18.40 0.32
C VAL A 95 -5.51 18.39 -1.20
N THR A 96 -6.56 17.76 -1.70
CA THR A 96 -6.72 17.46 -3.13
C THR A 96 -7.74 18.31 -3.86
N ASN A 97 -7.98 19.55 -3.39
CA ASN A 97 -8.83 20.53 -4.06
C ASN A 97 -10.21 19.96 -4.43
N LYS A 98 -10.89 19.36 -3.46
CA LYS A 98 -12.23 18.73 -3.56
C LYS A 98 -12.29 17.49 -4.45
N LYS A 99 -11.16 16.95 -4.91
CA LYS A 99 -11.12 15.68 -5.66
C LYS A 99 -10.93 14.51 -4.71
N VAL A 100 -11.94 13.63 -4.62
CA VAL A 100 -11.84 12.38 -3.84
C VAL A 100 -10.89 11.41 -4.55
N MET A 101 -9.79 11.06 -3.90
CA MET A 101 -8.72 10.22 -4.48
C MET A 101 -8.52 8.95 -3.65
N ALA A 102 -9.46 8.00 -3.74
CA ALA A 102 -9.38 6.74 -3.00
C ALA A 102 -8.12 5.90 -3.31
N SER A 103 -7.55 6.01 -4.52
CA SER A 103 -6.26 5.38 -4.85
C SER A 103 -5.11 5.96 -4.02
N MET A 104 -5.08 7.28 -3.80
CA MET A 104 -4.08 7.90 -2.92
C MET A 104 -4.30 7.49 -1.47
N ALA A 105 -5.54 7.60 -0.99
CA ALA A 105 -5.89 7.27 0.39
C ALA A 105 -5.55 5.82 0.74
N SER A 106 -5.87 4.85 -0.14
CA SER A 106 -5.56 3.43 0.07
C SER A 106 -4.05 3.17 0.14
N LYS A 107 -3.24 3.82 -0.71
CA LYS A 107 -1.77 3.70 -0.66
C LYS A 107 -1.20 4.20 0.66
N ILE A 108 -1.68 5.34 1.14
CA ILE A 108 -1.22 5.91 2.41
C ILE A 108 -1.66 5.03 3.58
N LEU A 109 -2.94 4.64 3.65
CA LEU A 109 -3.45 3.81 4.75
C LEU A 109 -2.93 2.38 4.71
N PHE A 110 -2.47 1.87 3.56
CA PHE A 110 -1.70 0.63 3.49
C PHE A 110 -0.47 0.66 4.41
N LEU A 111 0.20 1.81 4.59
CA LEU A 111 1.32 1.90 5.53
C LEU A 111 0.87 1.76 6.99
N ASN A 112 -0.35 2.20 7.31
CA ASN A 112 -0.96 2.10 8.64
C ASN A 112 -1.44 0.67 8.96
N ASN A 113 -2.08 0.02 7.99
CA ASN A 113 -2.69 -1.31 8.11
C ASN A 113 -2.39 -2.16 6.86
N PRO A 114 -1.15 -2.66 6.71
CA PRO A 114 -0.75 -3.46 5.55
C PRO A 114 -1.33 -4.88 5.54
N TRP A 115 -1.92 -5.34 6.65
CA TRP A 115 -2.54 -6.66 6.76
C TRP A 115 -4.00 -6.69 6.27
N GLU A 116 -4.70 -5.57 6.21
CA GLU A 116 -6.07 -5.50 5.66
C GLU A 116 -6.22 -4.61 4.43
N ILE A 117 -5.31 -3.65 4.23
CA ILE A 117 -5.42 -2.69 3.13
C ILE A 117 -4.47 -3.08 2.01
N ILE A 118 -5.03 -3.48 0.86
CA ILE A 118 -4.27 -3.65 -0.38
C ILE A 118 -4.45 -2.36 -1.20
N PRO A 119 -3.38 -1.66 -1.59
CA PRO A 119 -3.47 -0.42 -2.33
C PRO A 119 -4.35 -0.52 -3.59
N MET A 120 -5.25 0.44 -3.78
CA MET A 120 -6.05 0.52 -4.99
C MET A 120 -5.28 1.33 -6.05
N ASP A 121 -5.14 0.77 -7.25
CA ASP A 121 -4.64 1.48 -8.43
C ASP A 121 -5.43 1.13 -9.70
N SER A 122 -5.10 1.79 -10.81
CA SER A 122 -5.81 1.63 -12.08
C SER A 122 -5.73 0.22 -12.66
N LEU A 123 -4.61 -0.48 -12.47
CA LEU A 123 -4.38 -1.81 -13.03
C LEU A 123 -5.09 -2.87 -12.19
N ALA A 124 -5.00 -2.76 -10.85
CA ALA A 124 -5.79 -3.61 -9.96
C ALA A 124 -7.29 -3.43 -10.20
N ARG A 125 -7.77 -2.20 -10.38
CA ARG A 125 -9.17 -1.93 -10.73
C ARG A 125 -9.58 -2.50 -12.08
N LYS A 126 -8.69 -2.51 -13.08
CA LYS A 126 -8.94 -3.13 -14.39
C LYS A 126 -9.11 -4.64 -14.23
N THR A 127 -8.25 -5.31 -13.46
CA THR A 127 -8.40 -6.75 -13.15
C THR A 127 -9.71 -7.06 -12.46
N LEU A 128 -10.13 -6.23 -11.49
CA LEU A 128 -11.39 -6.40 -10.76
C LEU A 128 -12.62 -5.88 -11.52
N ASN A 129 -12.49 -5.42 -12.76
CA ASN A 129 -13.56 -4.79 -13.53
C ASN A 129 -14.31 -3.71 -12.71
N GLN A 130 -13.57 -2.81 -12.06
CA GLN A 130 -14.13 -1.76 -11.19
C GLN A 130 -14.03 -0.37 -11.83
N LYS A 131 -15.19 0.23 -12.06
CA LYS A 131 -15.32 1.59 -12.64
C LYS A 131 -15.43 2.67 -11.56
N GLU A 132 -15.92 2.31 -10.39
CA GLU A 132 -16.15 3.19 -9.25
C GLU A 132 -14.83 3.60 -8.59
N ASN A 133 -14.71 4.86 -8.18
CA ASN A 133 -13.58 5.35 -7.40
C ASN A 133 -13.86 5.24 -5.89
N LYS A 134 -14.18 4.02 -5.44
CA LYS A 134 -14.55 3.71 -4.04
C LYS A 134 -13.81 2.47 -3.56
N TYR A 135 -13.12 2.59 -2.43
CA TYR A 135 -12.34 1.50 -1.85
C TYR A 135 -13.21 0.41 -1.24
N SER A 136 -14.38 0.73 -0.66
CA SER A 136 -15.28 -0.31 -0.15
C SER A 136 -15.73 -1.28 -1.24
N VAL A 137 -15.98 -0.78 -2.46
CA VAL A 137 -16.30 -1.59 -3.65
C VAL A 137 -15.09 -2.43 -4.06
N TYR A 138 -13.90 -1.83 -4.04
CA TYR A 138 -12.64 -2.51 -4.31
C TYR A 138 -12.39 -3.67 -3.34
N LYS A 139 -12.54 -3.44 -2.04
CA LYS A 139 -12.36 -4.45 -0.99
C LYS A 139 -13.32 -5.63 -1.15
N ASN A 140 -14.57 -5.36 -1.51
CA ASN A 140 -15.56 -6.42 -1.75
C ASN A 140 -15.16 -7.28 -2.96
N LYS A 141 -14.78 -6.65 -4.08
CA LYS A 141 -14.33 -7.37 -5.29
C LYS A 141 -13.03 -8.14 -5.06
N LEU A 142 -12.11 -7.56 -4.28
CA LEU A 142 -10.85 -8.18 -3.88
C LEU A 142 -11.09 -9.47 -3.08
N THR A 143 -12.12 -9.51 -2.24
CA THR A 143 -12.48 -10.72 -1.47
C THR A 143 -12.88 -11.87 -2.40
N GLY A 144 -13.73 -11.59 -3.40
CA GLY A 144 -14.09 -12.58 -4.43
C GLY A 144 -12.89 -13.06 -5.24
N PHE A 145 -12.08 -12.12 -5.72
CA PHE A 145 -10.84 -12.43 -6.43
C PHE A 145 -9.86 -13.27 -5.59
N GLY A 146 -9.81 -12.98 -4.29
CA GLY A 146 -9.05 -13.73 -3.28
C GLY A 146 -9.39 -15.22 -3.32
N ASN A 147 -10.68 -15.52 -3.17
CA ASN A 147 -11.19 -16.89 -3.12
C ASN A 147 -10.98 -17.64 -4.44
N GLU A 148 -11.19 -16.98 -5.58
CA GLU A 148 -11.04 -17.58 -6.91
C GLU A 148 -9.58 -17.92 -7.26
N ASN A 149 -8.62 -17.23 -6.67
CA ASN A 149 -7.20 -17.31 -7.03
C ASN A 149 -6.32 -17.80 -5.86
N GLU A 150 -6.89 -18.36 -4.80
CA GLU A 150 -6.15 -18.76 -3.59
C GLU A 150 -4.96 -19.69 -3.92
N LEU A 151 -5.18 -20.69 -4.77
CA LEU A 151 -4.12 -21.61 -5.22
C LEU A 151 -2.97 -20.89 -5.95
N ILE A 152 -3.25 -19.79 -6.65
CA ILE A 152 -2.22 -18.97 -7.30
C ILE A 152 -1.36 -18.27 -6.24
N PHE A 153 -1.99 -17.76 -5.18
CA PHE A 153 -1.29 -17.07 -4.10
C PHE A 153 -0.45 -18.04 -3.28
N GLU A 154 -1.01 -19.19 -2.89
CA GLU A 154 -0.29 -20.24 -2.17
C GLU A 154 0.95 -20.70 -2.93
N ASN A 155 0.80 -20.99 -4.23
CA ASN A 155 1.93 -21.38 -5.06
C ASN A 155 2.97 -20.27 -5.15
N SER A 156 2.56 -19.02 -5.37
CA SER A 156 3.49 -17.88 -5.45
C SER A 156 4.25 -17.66 -4.14
N LEU A 157 3.59 -17.84 -2.99
CA LEU A 157 4.22 -17.83 -1.67
C LEU A 157 5.25 -18.96 -1.56
N ASN A 158 4.90 -20.18 -1.95
CA ASN A 158 5.80 -21.34 -1.88
C ASN A 158 7.08 -21.12 -2.70
N TYR A 159 6.96 -20.59 -3.92
CA TYR A 159 8.13 -20.33 -4.78
C TYR A 159 9.03 -19.19 -4.26
N THR A 160 8.49 -18.28 -3.46
CA THR A 160 9.23 -17.11 -2.98
C THR A 160 9.70 -17.24 -1.53
N ASN A 161 9.25 -18.27 -0.81
CA ASN A 161 9.41 -18.43 0.63
C ASN A 161 10.88 -18.31 1.10
N SER A 162 11.82 -18.95 0.41
CA SER A 162 13.24 -18.87 0.80
C SER A 162 13.79 -17.44 0.75
N LEU A 163 13.39 -16.66 -0.25
CA LEU A 163 13.82 -15.26 -0.40
C LEU A 163 13.07 -14.34 0.56
N THR A 164 11.77 -14.55 0.76
CA THR A 164 10.98 -13.74 1.68
C THR A 164 11.40 -13.96 3.13
N ASN A 165 11.78 -15.18 3.52
CA ASN A 165 12.30 -15.45 4.85
C ASN A 165 13.61 -14.70 5.14
N ILE A 166 14.52 -14.59 4.15
CA ILE A 166 15.73 -13.77 4.28
C ILE A 166 15.35 -12.31 4.54
N ILE A 167 14.44 -11.77 3.72
CA ILE A 167 13.95 -10.39 3.89
C ILE A 167 13.30 -10.21 5.27
N HIS A 168 12.49 -11.16 5.74
CA HIS A 168 11.80 -11.08 7.03
C HIS A 168 12.76 -10.93 8.20
N THR A 169 13.96 -11.51 8.14
CA THR A 169 14.98 -11.35 9.20
C THR A 169 15.41 -9.90 9.43
N GLU A 170 15.25 -9.02 8.43
CA GLU A 170 15.54 -7.59 8.52
C GLU A 170 14.41 -6.78 9.19
N PHE A 171 13.21 -7.36 9.33
CA PHE A 171 11.98 -6.67 9.76
C PHE A 171 11.26 -7.38 10.92
N ASN A 172 12.00 -8.04 11.81
CA ASN A 172 11.44 -8.84 12.91
C ASN A 172 10.47 -8.08 13.84
N ASP A 173 10.57 -6.74 13.89
CA ASP A 173 9.70 -5.87 14.69
C ASP A 173 8.31 -5.64 14.04
N LEU A 174 8.15 -5.96 12.77
CA LEU A 174 6.87 -5.84 12.07
C LEU A 174 5.96 -7.03 12.39
N LYS A 175 4.74 -6.72 12.81
CA LYS A 175 3.71 -7.73 13.04
C LYS A 175 3.22 -8.33 11.72
N ASP A 176 2.83 -9.60 11.78
CA ASP A 176 2.09 -10.30 10.72
C ASP A 176 2.77 -10.28 9.34
N LEU A 177 4.11 -10.39 9.30
CA LEU A 177 4.90 -10.40 8.07
C LEU A 177 4.39 -11.39 7.02
N LYS A 178 3.90 -12.56 7.45
CA LYS A 178 3.28 -13.56 6.55
C LYS A 178 2.02 -13.03 5.86
N LEU A 179 1.17 -12.31 6.59
CA LEU A 179 -0.05 -11.73 6.03
C LEU A 179 0.27 -10.54 5.12
N ILE A 180 1.22 -9.70 5.52
CA ILE A 180 1.75 -8.63 4.65
C ILE A 180 2.29 -9.25 3.35
N CYS A 181 3.11 -10.31 3.45
CA CYS A 181 3.63 -11.03 2.29
C CYS A 181 2.52 -11.50 1.34
N LYS A 182 1.49 -12.18 1.88
CA LYS A 182 0.33 -12.63 1.09
C LYS A 182 -0.35 -11.45 0.38
N ASN A 183 -0.62 -10.36 1.09
CA ASN A 183 -1.27 -9.18 0.52
C ASN A 183 -0.42 -8.53 -0.57
N ARG A 184 0.91 -8.48 -0.42
CA ARG A 184 1.80 -7.95 -1.46
C ARG A 184 1.85 -8.86 -2.69
N ILE A 185 1.73 -10.18 -2.55
CA ILE A 185 1.59 -11.07 -3.70
C ILE A 185 0.26 -10.81 -4.42
N ILE A 186 -0.85 -10.69 -3.70
CA ILE A 186 -2.17 -10.37 -4.28
C ILE A 186 -2.09 -9.04 -5.06
N ASP A 187 -1.48 -8.00 -4.50
CA ASP A 187 -1.21 -6.71 -5.16
C ASP A 187 -0.49 -6.89 -6.50
N LYS A 188 0.57 -7.70 -6.54
CA LYS A 188 1.36 -7.91 -7.78
C LYS A 188 0.65 -8.77 -8.80
N VAL A 189 -0.15 -9.76 -8.37
CA VAL A 189 -0.99 -10.54 -9.29
C VAL A 189 -2.03 -9.63 -9.94
N LEU A 190 -2.72 -8.79 -9.16
CA LEU A 190 -3.68 -7.81 -9.66
C LEU A 190 -3.04 -6.84 -10.66
N TRP A 191 -1.86 -6.32 -10.32
CA TRP A 191 -1.10 -5.43 -11.19
C TRP A 191 -0.75 -6.10 -12.52
N THR A 192 -0.17 -7.29 -12.48
CA THR A 192 0.26 -8.02 -13.68
C THR A 192 -0.93 -8.40 -14.57
N MET A 193 -2.05 -8.86 -14.00
CA MET A 193 -3.24 -9.21 -14.78
C MET A 193 -3.91 -8.00 -15.44
N GLY A 194 -3.74 -6.81 -14.86
CA GLY A 194 -4.34 -5.57 -15.33
C GLY A 194 -3.55 -4.86 -16.42
N LYS A 195 -2.29 -5.24 -16.66
CA LYS A 195 -1.52 -4.78 -17.82
C LYS A 195 -2.24 -5.23 -19.10
#